data_AF-A0A358DW10-F1
#
_entry.id   AF-A0A358DW10-F1
#
_cell.length_a   1.000
_cell.length_b   1.000
_cell.length_c   1.000
_cell.angle_alpha   90.00
_cell.angle_beta   90.00
_cell.angle_gamma   90.00
#
_symmetry.space_group_name_H-M   'P 1'
#
loop_
_entity.id
_entity.type
_entity.pdbx_description
1 polymer ?
#
loop_
_entity_poly.entity_id
_entity_poly.type
_entity_poly.pdbx_seq_one_letter_code
_entity_poly.pdbx_strand_id
1 'polypeptide(L)'
;MYEDILFNNYLYEVYQFHSCMEAHHLIPMEFQDDFEHSIDVPENIISLCPTCHRLFHHASDCEKKEIIEKFFDKRSAALSFERGVMIKKDTLLRYYKV
;
A
#
# COMPACT_ATOMS: atom_id res chain seq x y z
N MET A 1 28.16 -8.15 -33.40
CA MET A 1 29.17 -7.87 -32.35
C MET A 1 29.03 -6.49 -31.70
N TYR A 2 28.85 -5.38 -32.44
CA TYR A 2 28.48 -4.07 -31.82
C TYR A 2 26.97 -3.91 -31.57
N GLU A 3 26.12 -4.54 -32.38
CA GLU A 3 24.66 -4.49 -32.19
C GLU A 3 24.19 -5.29 -30.95
N ASP A 4 24.89 -6.38 -30.61
CA ASP A 4 24.56 -7.23 -29.46
C ASP A 4 24.80 -6.52 -28.11
N ILE A 5 25.75 -5.58 -28.06
CA ILE A 5 26.06 -4.78 -26.87
C ILE A 5 25.00 -3.68 -26.67
N LEU A 6 24.53 -3.06 -27.76
CA LEU A 6 23.45 -2.08 -27.72
C LEU A 6 22.13 -2.72 -27.26
N PHE A 7 21.83 -3.95 -27.71
CA PHE A 7 20.63 -4.67 -27.28
C PHE A 7 20.68 -5.04 -25.79
N ASN A 8 21.84 -5.46 -25.29
CA ASN A 8 21.99 -5.82 -23.87
C ASN A 8 21.98 -4.60 -22.94
N ASN A 9 22.56 -3.47 -23.36
CA ASN A 9 22.47 -2.21 -22.62
C ASN A 9 21.05 -1.63 -22.65
N TYR A 10 20.34 -1.73 -23.77
CA TYR A 10 18.94 -1.33 -23.87
C TYR A 10 18.05 -2.20 -22.97
N LEU A 11 18.27 -3.52 -22.94
CA LEU A 11 17.57 -4.41 -22.01
C LEU A 11 17.92 -4.12 -20.54
N TYR A 12 19.17 -3.78 -20.22
CA TYR A 12 19.58 -3.39 -18.86
C TYR A 12 18.93 -2.08 -18.41
N GLU A 13 18.87 -1.07 -19.29
CA GLU A 13 18.20 0.21 -19.02
C GLU A 13 16.67 0.03 -18.91
N VAL A 14 16.07 -0.82 -19.74
CA VAL A 14 14.63 -1.13 -19.71
C VAL A 14 14.24 -1.99 -18.49
N TYR A 15 15.08 -2.95 -18.07
CA TYR A 15 14.82 -3.77 -16.88
C TYR A 15 15.00 -3.00 -15.56
N GLN A 16 15.83 -1.96 -15.51
CA GLN A 16 15.94 -1.10 -14.33
C GLN A 16 14.80 -0.07 -14.19
N PHE A 17 14.02 0.16 -15.25
CA PHE A 17 12.95 1.16 -15.25
C PHE A 17 11.55 0.57 -15.05
N HIS A 18 11.44 -0.63 -14.49
CA HIS A 18 10.19 -1.07 -13.89
C HIS A 18 10.16 -0.59 -12.43
N SER A 19 9.42 0.49 -12.18
CA SER A 19 9.00 0.89 -10.85
C SER A 19 8.24 -0.27 -10.21
N CYS A 20 8.93 -1.16 -9.50
CA CYS A 20 8.29 -2.25 -8.76
C CYS A 20 7.31 -1.63 -7.79
N MET A 21 6.02 -1.77 -8.07
CA MET A 21 4.97 -1.33 -7.18
C MET A 21 4.40 -2.56 -6.48
N GLU A 22 4.30 -2.46 -5.17
CA GLU A 22 3.76 -3.46 -4.28
C GLU A 22 2.37 -3.00 -3.87
N ALA A 23 1.40 -3.92 -3.97
CA ALA A 23 0.07 -3.69 -3.44
C ALA A 23 0.10 -3.82 -1.92
N HIS A 24 -0.50 -2.86 -1.23
CA HIS A 24 -0.61 -2.83 0.21
C HIS A 24 -2.07 -2.57 0.62
N HIS A 25 -2.66 -3.48 1.39
CA HIS A 25 -3.99 -3.27 1.97
C HIS A 25 -3.89 -2.30 3.15
N LEU A 26 -4.58 -1.15 3.07
CA LEU A 26 -4.60 -0.14 4.12
C LEU A 26 -5.12 -0.73 5.43
N ILE A 27 -6.30 -1.37 5.40
CA ILE A 27 -6.78 -2.25 6.47
C ILE A 27 -6.12 -3.61 6.23
N PRO A 28 -5.23 -4.09 7.14
CA PRO A 28 -4.54 -5.35 6.94
C PRO A 28 -5.53 -6.52 6.83
N MET A 29 -5.28 -7.44 5.89
CA MET A 29 -6.16 -8.58 5.61
C MET A 29 -6.35 -9.52 6.81
N GLU A 30 -5.43 -9.51 7.78
CA GLU A 30 -5.56 -10.28 9.02
C GLU A 30 -6.77 -9.85 9.88
N PHE A 31 -7.34 -8.67 9.64
CA PHE A 31 -8.53 -8.16 10.32
C PHE A 31 -9.82 -8.26 9.50
N GLN A 32 -9.85 -9.06 8.42
CA GLN A 32 -11.06 -9.25 7.61
C GLN A 32 -12.27 -9.66 8.46
N ASP A 33 -12.07 -10.47 9.51
CA ASP A 33 -13.16 -10.95 10.37
C ASP A 33 -13.80 -9.85 11.23
N ASP A 34 -13.20 -8.67 11.32
CA ASP A 34 -13.79 -7.50 12.00
C ASP A 34 -14.85 -6.79 11.13
N PHE A 35 -15.02 -7.20 9.87
CA PHE A 35 -15.90 -6.57 8.89
C PHE A 35 -16.90 -7.55 8.29
N GLU A 36 -18.15 -7.11 8.15
CA GLU A 36 -19.19 -7.88 7.45
C GLU A 36 -18.95 -7.98 5.93
N HIS A 37 -18.34 -6.94 5.35
CA HIS A 37 -18.01 -6.86 3.94
C HIS A 37 -16.53 -7.19 3.68
N SER A 38 -16.23 -7.73 2.49
CA SER A 38 -14.85 -8.01 2.08
C SER A 38 -14.02 -6.73 2.06
N ILE A 39 -12.83 -6.79 2.66
CA ILE A 39 -11.83 -5.71 2.61
C ILE A 39 -10.78 -5.94 1.51
N ASP A 40 -10.88 -7.06 0.76
CA ASP A 40 -10.08 -7.28 -0.45
C ASP A 40 -10.69 -6.55 -1.65
N VAL A 41 -10.57 -5.22 -1.61
CA VAL A 41 -11.22 -4.30 -2.56
C VAL A 41 -10.24 -3.19 -2.98
N PRO A 42 -10.33 -2.66 -4.22
CA PRO A 42 -9.44 -1.62 -4.73
C PRO A 42 -9.33 -0.35 -3.85
N GLU A 43 -10.38 0.01 -3.12
CA GLU A 43 -10.43 1.16 -2.21
C GLU A 43 -9.57 0.93 -0.96
N ASN A 44 -9.35 -0.34 -0.60
CA ASN A 44 -8.44 -0.75 0.47
C ASN A 44 -7.01 -0.96 -0.05
N ILE A 45 -6.78 -1.06 -1.37
CA ILE A 45 -5.46 -1.36 -1.93
C ILE A 45 -4.73 -0.07 -2.33
N ILE A 46 -3.47 0.04 -1.90
CA ILE A 46 -2.56 1.14 -2.22
C ILE A 46 -1.39 0.57 -3.03
N SER A 47 -1.08 1.24 -4.16
CA SER A 47 0.12 0.94 -4.94
C SER A 47 1.29 1.75 -4.39
N LEU A 48 2.31 1.07 -3.85
CA LEU A 48 3.45 1.67 -3.18
C LEU A 48 4.76 1.17 -3.80
N CYS A 49 5.80 2.01 -3.85
CA CYS A 49 7.15 1.49 -4.09
C CYS A 49 7.63 0.69 -2.85
N PRO A 50 8.68 -0.15 -2.97
CA PRO A 50 9.10 -1.04 -1.89
C PRO A 50 9.56 -0.27 -0.64
N THR A 51 10.14 0.92 -0.84
CA THR A 51 10.53 1.80 0.27
C THR A 51 9.31 2.34 1.00
N CYS A 52 8.28 2.79 0.28
CA CYS A 52 7.04 3.27 0.90
C CYS A 52 6.26 2.14 1.56
N HIS A 53 6.26 0.94 1.00
CA HIS A 53 5.63 -0.21 1.62
C HIS A 53 6.30 -0.56 2.96
N ARG A 54 7.64 -0.54 3.03
CA ARG A 54 8.38 -0.72 4.29
C ARG A 54 8.07 0.34 5.35
N LEU A 55 7.70 1.56 4.98
CA LEU A 55 7.34 2.60 5.96
C LEU A 55 6.14 2.21 6.82
N PHE A 56 5.16 1.48 6.28
CA PHE A 56 4.00 1.01 7.04
C PHE A 56 4.38 0.00 8.14
N HIS A 57 5.47 -0.73 7.95
CA HIS A 57 5.80 -1.88 8.80
C HIS A 57 7.04 -1.69 9.67
N HIS A 58 8.00 -0.88 9.24
CA HIS A 58 9.34 -0.81 9.85
C HIS A 58 9.77 0.59 10.27
N ALA A 59 8.99 1.63 9.96
CA ALA A 59 9.30 2.98 10.41
C ALA A 59 8.99 3.17 11.91
N SER A 60 9.39 4.32 12.47
CA SER A 60 9.00 4.68 13.83
C SER A 60 7.47 4.84 13.95
N ASP A 61 6.93 4.74 15.18
CA ASP A 61 5.49 4.91 15.40
C ASP A 61 4.98 6.28 14.95
N CYS A 62 5.80 7.33 15.09
CA CYS A 62 5.48 8.68 14.61
C CYS A 62 5.31 8.70 13.08
N GLU A 63 6.26 8.12 12.34
CA GLU A 63 6.23 8.06 10.87
C GLU A 63 5.11 7.15 10.35
N LYS A 64 4.91 5.98 10.98
CA LYS A 64 3.79 5.08 10.68
C LYS A 64 2.47 5.80 10.86
N LYS A 65 2.29 6.51 11.98
CA LYS A 65 1.07 7.29 12.24
C LYS A 65 0.80 8.28 11.13
N GLU A 66 1.79 9.08 10.75
CA GLU A 66 1.64 10.11 9.72
C GLU A 66 1.18 9.50 8.37
N ILE A 67 1.83 8.43 7.92
CA ILE A 67 1.48 7.81 6.63
C ILE A 67 0.13 7.09 6.69
N ILE A 68 -0.19 6.40 7.77
CA ILE A 68 -1.48 5.71 7.96
C ILE A 68 -2.62 6.73 7.97
N GLU A 69 -2.49 7.82 8.72
CA GLU A 69 -3.50 8.88 8.78
C GLU A 69 -3.71 9.52 7.41
N LYS A 70 -2.63 9.80 6.68
CA LYS A 70 -2.70 10.35 5.32
C LYS A 70 -3.48 9.46 4.36
N PHE A 71 -3.30 8.13 4.42
CA PHE A 71 -4.05 7.22 3.56
C PHE A 71 -5.46 6.95 4.07
N PHE A 72 -5.67 6.95 5.38
CA PHE A 72 -7.01 6.91 5.98
C PHE A 72 -7.88 8.07 5.48
N ASP A 73 -7.38 9.30 5.54
CA ASP A 73 -8.12 10.49 5.10
C ASP A 73 -8.46 10.44 3.61
N LYS A 74 -7.64 9.73 2.81
CA LYS A 74 -7.88 9.53 1.37
C LYS A 74 -8.85 8.40 1.04
N ARG A 75 -8.95 7.35 1.86
CA ARG A 75 -9.63 6.09 1.51
C ARG A 75 -10.89 5.81 2.32
N SER A 76 -10.98 6.32 3.54
CA SER A 76 -12.08 6.05 4.48
C SER A 76 -13.48 6.36 3.89
N ALA A 77 -13.62 7.45 3.14
CA ALA A 77 -14.88 7.80 2.49
C ALA A 77 -15.30 6.75 1.45
N ALA A 78 -14.40 6.35 0.55
CA ALA A 78 -14.71 5.36 -0.49
C ALA A 78 -15.00 3.97 0.12
N LEU A 79 -14.19 3.54 1.10
CA LEU A 79 -14.43 2.32 1.86
C LEU A 79 -15.83 2.30 2.51
N SER A 80 -16.22 3.42 3.13
CA SER A 80 -17.52 3.54 3.78
C SER A 80 -18.67 3.59 2.78
N PHE A 81 -18.64 4.50 1.80
CA PHE A 81 -19.79 4.78 0.94
C PHE A 81 -19.96 3.75 -0.19
N GLU A 82 -18.87 3.21 -0.71
CA GLU A 82 -18.92 2.30 -1.87
C GLU A 82 -18.89 0.83 -1.45
N ARG A 83 -18.27 0.51 -0.31
CA ARG A 83 -18.04 -0.88 0.13
C ARG A 83 -18.72 -1.25 1.45
N GLY A 84 -19.29 -0.27 2.17
CA GLY A 84 -19.86 -0.51 3.50
C GLY A 84 -18.82 -0.81 4.59
N VAL A 85 -17.54 -0.61 4.31
CA VAL A 85 -16.43 -0.89 5.22
C VAL A 85 -16.15 0.35 6.06
N MET A 86 -16.65 0.37 7.29
CA MET A 86 -16.46 1.49 8.22
C MET A 86 -15.34 1.17 9.22
N ILE A 87 -14.32 2.03 9.25
CA ILE A 87 -13.22 1.92 10.22
C ILE A 87 -12.92 3.29 10.84
N LYS A 88 -12.66 3.32 12.15
CA LYS A 88 -12.19 4.53 12.84
C LYS A 88 -10.67 4.63 12.71
N LYS A 89 -10.16 5.86 12.58
CA LYS A 89 -8.72 6.16 12.52
C LYS A 89 -7.93 5.49 13.66
N ASP A 90 -8.42 5.61 14.89
CA ASP A 90 -7.77 4.98 16.06
C ASP A 90 -7.75 3.44 15.99
N THR A 91 -8.77 2.82 15.40
CA THR A 91 -8.79 1.37 15.19
C THR A 91 -7.73 0.97 14.16
N LEU A 92 -7.64 1.72 13.06
CA LEU A 92 -6.61 1.48 12.05
C LEU A 92 -5.21 1.61 12.63
N LEU A 93 -4.94 2.64 13.44
CA LEU A 93 -3.63 2.79 14.11
C LEU A 93 -3.31 1.59 15.02
N ARG A 94 -4.29 1.09 15.78
CA ARG A 94 -4.11 -0.12 16.61
C ARG A 94 -3.76 -1.36 15.80
N TYR A 95 -4.32 -1.54 14.60
CA TYR A 95 -3.96 -2.64 13.71
C TYR A 95 -2.48 -2.62 13.32
N TYR A 96 -1.89 -1.43 13.16
CA TYR A 96 -0.45 -1.25 12.92
C TYR A 96 0.41 -1.22 14.19
N LYS A 97 -0.20 -1.44 15.36
CA LYS A 97 0.47 -1.42 16.68
C LYS A 97 1.18 -0.07 16.92
N VAL A 98 0.51 1.01 16.56
CA VAL A 98 0.91 2.42 16.75
C VAL A 98 0.02 3.07 17.80
#